data_AF-A0A6M3XKU4-F1
#
_entry.id   AF-A0A6M3XKU4-F1
#
_cell.length_a   1.000
_cell.length_b   1.000
_cell.length_c   1.000
_cell.angle_alpha   90.00
_cell.angle_beta   90.00
_cell.angle_gamma   90.00
#
_symmetry.space_group_name_H-M   'P 1'
#
loop_
_entity.id
_entity.type
_entity.pdbx_description
1 polymer ?
#
loop_
_entity_poly.entity_id
_entity_poly.type
_entity_poly.pdbx_seq_one_letter_code
_entity_poly.pdbx_strand_id
1 'polypeptide(L)'
;MGKKKINKEKIKLKLRPEDIVKYCHKNDSLPDDFNPYGNYTPDKLRFLGDVVPPNTDYCFLINDLDLDRKQIVISLPEPPTDLTRIDGYNLNHDCQVFRRLAIPDELAEIETEALGELLDIQKGNRQEAITGYKLLNGFWDKFNEKYDELNDAIEFIKRVWWYRLNGYWFYNDGKPTYITGRHFMWLNFFWMPDVRGNGGYPEFRDRHRREYLFRDYLRGATETFVNRDDRGWAVPKEDGRYEMRDMGMRLFYGDIHPKSRRNGSTIMSLSDMIEESERDFGIYSTIISKDGEATEEHYNTHLLPAWAARPLFLKPIWYGGNSPKQIKYFPPRNAFMIEALKSVIDYTVSGGELKKVGSKFNGFISFDEEGDSAANIDVLARWDANKNAMALGDGSIILGYCSHISTVEEINSSGKAYLDMLGLSDFYQRGDNGQTTSGLGAMMFPAYDGQEGFIGPFGESVMDAPTERQMKLRPKAQFTILGQGARQYQQEKRDDFIKKGTPAAMQSYRAYIKKYPWRSNELSIGTSGDLGFDYELLDRRLTELRKMKSFDRLP
;
A
#
# COMPACT_ATOMS: atom_id res chain seq x y z
N MET A 1 40.41 48.95 6.55
CA MET A 1 40.02 47.53 6.40
C MET A 1 38.50 47.43 6.44
N GLY A 2 37.86 47.38 5.28
CA GLY A 2 36.40 47.31 5.16
C GLY A 2 35.89 45.89 5.42
N LYS A 3 34.95 45.76 6.37
CA LYS A 3 34.17 44.53 6.56
C LYS A 3 33.25 44.34 5.35
N LYS A 4 33.57 43.37 4.48
CA LYS A 4 32.62 42.88 3.48
C LYS A 4 31.41 42.30 4.21
N LYS A 5 30.26 42.98 4.12
CA LYS A 5 28.95 42.36 4.35
C LYS A 5 28.84 41.20 3.37
N ILE A 6 28.95 39.97 3.86
CA ILE A 6 28.55 38.79 3.11
C ILE A 6 27.02 38.87 3.03
N ASN A 7 26.53 39.25 1.85
CA ASN A 7 25.11 39.16 1.53
C ASN A 7 24.76 37.67 1.62
N LYS A 8 24.05 37.24 2.66
CA LYS A 8 23.48 35.88 2.72
C LYS A 8 22.32 35.87 1.74
N GLU A 9 22.61 35.72 0.46
CA GLU A 9 21.62 35.16 -0.46
C GLU A 9 21.16 33.84 0.15
N LYS A 10 19.86 33.71 0.43
CA LYS A 10 19.27 32.44 0.82
C LYS A 10 19.56 31.46 -0.33
N ILE A 11 20.48 30.51 -0.09
CA ILE A 11 20.76 29.44 -1.05
C ILE A 11 19.43 28.71 -1.30
N LYS A 12 18.89 28.86 -2.52
CA LYS A 12 17.65 28.23 -2.96
C LYS A 12 17.86 26.71 -2.98
N LEU A 13 16.95 25.95 -2.38
CA LEU A 13 17.02 24.48 -2.38
C LEU A 13 16.88 23.99 -3.83
N LYS A 14 17.81 23.13 -4.27
CA LYS A 14 17.67 22.41 -5.53
C LYS A 14 16.58 21.35 -5.40
N LEU A 15 15.80 21.16 -6.46
CA LEU A 15 14.60 20.30 -6.42
C LEU A 15 14.83 18.84 -6.83
N ARG A 16 16.09 18.44 -7.01
CA ARG A 16 16.43 17.04 -7.28
C ARG A 16 16.07 16.17 -6.08
N PRO A 17 15.66 14.91 -6.29
CA PRO A 17 15.32 13.99 -5.19
C PRO A 17 16.39 13.91 -4.10
N GLU A 18 17.66 13.81 -4.46
CA GLU A 18 18.77 13.73 -3.51
C GLU A 18 18.89 14.98 -2.64
N ASP A 19 18.71 16.16 -3.25
CA ASP A 19 18.83 17.45 -2.58
C ASP A 19 17.68 17.63 -1.58
N ILE A 20 16.46 17.20 -1.93
CA ILE A 20 15.28 17.23 -1.06
C ILE A 20 15.40 16.21 0.08
N VAL A 21 15.79 14.97 -0.21
CA VAL A 21 15.98 13.92 0.80
C VAL A 21 17.08 14.31 1.79
N LYS A 22 18.18 14.89 1.30
CA LYS A 22 19.24 15.46 2.15
C LYS A 22 18.74 16.60 3.03
N TYR A 23 17.90 17.48 2.49
CA TYR A 23 17.27 18.53 3.28
C TYR A 23 16.41 17.94 4.40
N CYS A 24 15.57 16.95 4.09
CA CYS A 24 14.70 16.30 5.08
C CYS A 24 15.53 15.61 6.17
N HIS A 25 16.59 14.87 5.81
CA HIS A 25 17.46 14.22 6.79
C HIS A 25 18.13 15.21 7.77
N LYS A 26 18.42 16.43 7.31
CA LYS A 26 19.04 17.47 8.14
C LYS A 26 18.05 18.23 9.02
N ASN A 27 16.81 18.42 8.56
CA ASN A 27 15.85 19.33 9.19
C ASN A 27 14.61 18.61 9.78
N ASP A 28 14.46 17.32 9.56
CA ASP A 28 13.29 16.50 9.95
C ASP A 28 11.95 16.99 9.34
N SER A 29 12.03 17.79 8.27
CA SER A 29 10.88 18.34 7.56
C SER A 29 11.23 18.80 6.15
N LEU A 30 10.22 19.04 5.32
CA LEU A 30 10.35 19.83 4.09
C LEU A 30 10.40 21.33 4.41
N PRO A 31 10.86 22.18 3.47
CA PRO A 31 10.67 23.62 3.58
C PRO A 31 9.18 24.01 3.65
N ASP A 32 8.85 25.06 4.40
CA ASP A 32 7.46 25.50 4.59
C ASP A 32 6.77 25.88 3.26
N ASP A 33 7.54 26.41 2.28
CA ASP A 33 7.01 26.80 0.98
C ASP A 33 6.63 25.61 0.08
N PHE A 34 6.88 24.37 0.53
CA PHE A 34 6.38 23.18 -0.16
C PHE A 34 4.93 22.87 0.21
N ASN A 35 4.42 23.44 1.31
CA ASN A 35 3.11 23.09 1.86
C ASN A 35 1.96 23.75 1.07
N PRO A 36 1.17 22.96 0.30
CA PRO A 36 0.02 23.51 -0.45
C PRO A 36 -1.08 24.01 0.47
N TYR A 37 -1.16 23.47 1.69
CA TYR A 37 -2.20 23.74 2.66
C TYR A 37 -1.80 24.83 3.67
N GLY A 38 -0.73 25.59 3.41
CA GLY A 38 -0.27 26.67 4.27
C GLY A 38 0.52 26.14 5.48
N ASN A 39 -0.02 26.29 6.69
CA ASN A 39 0.63 25.83 7.93
C ASN A 39 0.08 24.48 8.43
N TYR A 40 -0.54 23.71 7.55
CA TYR A 40 -1.14 22.44 7.91
C TYR A 40 -0.08 21.35 8.14
N THR A 41 -0.23 20.58 9.21
CA THR A 41 0.54 19.36 9.45
C THR A 41 -0.46 18.27 9.82
N PRO A 42 -0.49 17.13 9.11
CA PRO A 42 -1.44 16.07 9.41
C PRO A 42 -1.14 15.46 10.77
N ASP A 43 -2.19 15.22 11.57
CA ASP A 43 -2.07 14.47 12.80
C ASP A 43 -1.63 13.02 12.54
N LYS A 44 -0.87 12.46 13.49
CA LYS A 44 -0.56 11.03 13.47
C LYS A 44 -1.85 10.23 13.68
N LEU A 45 -1.99 9.14 12.94
CA LEU A 45 -3.06 8.16 13.12
C LEU A 45 -2.94 7.52 14.51
N ARG A 46 -4.05 7.37 15.23
CA ARG A 46 -4.10 6.83 16.60
C ARG A 46 -5.21 5.81 16.74
N PHE A 47 -4.99 4.81 17.58
CA PHE A 47 -6.04 3.86 17.95
C PHE A 47 -7.13 4.55 18.80
N LEU A 48 -8.39 4.39 18.39
CA LEU A 48 -9.56 4.97 19.06
C LEU A 48 -10.38 3.94 19.85
N GLY A 49 -10.11 2.65 19.66
CA GLY A 49 -10.87 1.56 20.28
C GLY A 49 -11.39 0.53 19.27
N ASP A 50 -12.33 -0.28 19.72
CA ASP A 50 -13.08 -1.26 18.93
C ASP A 50 -14.50 -0.77 18.57
N VAL A 51 -14.99 0.29 19.21
CA VAL A 51 -16.30 0.90 18.95
C VAL A 51 -16.15 2.18 18.13
N VAL A 52 -16.98 2.33 17.11
CA VAL A 52 -16.99 3.52 16.25
C VAL A 52 -17.52 4.72 17.04
N PRO A 53 -16.79 5.85 17.09
CA PRO A 53 -17.30 7.09 17.65
C PRO A 53 -18.56 7.57 16.93
N PRO A 54 -19.43 8.37 17.59
CA PRO A 54 -20.64 8.91 16.95
C PRO A 54 -20.38 9.72 15.68
N ASN A 55 -19.19 10.31 15.54
CA ASN A 55 -18.75 11.03 14.35
C ASN A 55 -17.77 10.17 13.55
N THR A 56 -18.27 9.50 12.51
CA THR A 56 -17.51 8.52 11.71
C THR A 56 -16.54 9.16 10.72
N ASP A 57 -16.68 10.47 10.44
CA ASP A 57 -15.95 11.13 9.35
C ASP A 57 -14.45 11.29 9.62
N TYR A 58 -14.02 11.08 10.87
CA TYR A 58 -12.63 11.25 11.32
C TYR A 58 -11.97 9.94 11.75
N CYS A 59 -12.49 8.80 11.28
CA CYS A 59 -11.87 7.50 11.52
C CYS A 59 -12.02 6.56 10.31
N PHE A 60 -11.21 5.51 10.28
CA PHE A 60 -11.40 4.37 9.39
C PHE A 60 -11.36 3.07 10.18
N LEU A 61 -11.94 2.03 9.57
CA LEU A 61 -12.15 0.74 10.22
C LEU A 61 -11.32 -0.35 9.54
N ILE A 62 -10.76 -1.24 10.34
CA ILE A 62 -10.08 -2.46 9.89
C ILE A 62 -10.72 -3.66 10.58
N ASN A 63 -10.86 -4.76 9.84
CA ASN A 63 -11.52 -5.99 10.29
C ASN A 63 -13.00 -5.83 10.67
N ASP A 64 -13.64 -4.71 10.33
CA ASP A 64 -15.05 -4.42 10.65
C ASP A 64 -16.06 -5.34 9.97
N LEU A 65 -15.70 -5.87 8.80
CA LEU A 65 -16.56 -6.74 8.01
C LEU A 65 -16.24 -8.23 8.19
N ASP A 66 -15.18 -8.57 8.94
CA ASP A 66 -14.81 -9.94 9.28
C ASP A 66 -15.39 -10.30 10.65
N LEU A 67 -16.41 -11.16 10.67
CA LEU A 67 -17.09 -11.56 11.90
C LEU A 67 -16.25 -12.45 12.82
N ASP A 68 -15.11 -12.97 12.34
CA ASP A 68 -14.18 -13.77 13.14
C ASP A 68 -13.08 -12.92 13.79
N ARG A 69 -13.04 -11.61 13.51
CA ARG A 69 -12.04 -10.68 14.04
C ARG A 69 -12.68 -9.51 14.76
N LYS A 70 -11.91 -8.97 15.69
CA LYS A 70 -12.29 -7.75 16.39
C LYS A 70 -11.97 -6.54 15.52
N GLN A 71 -12.96 -5.66 15.36
CA GLN A 71 -12.81 -4.39 14.66
C GLN A 71 -11.72 -3.53 15.30
N ILE A 72 -10.97 -2.80 14.49
CA ILE A 72 -9.98 -1.80 14.92
C ILE A 72 -10.42 -0.44 14.36
N VAL A 73 -10.58 0.55 15.24
CA VAL A 73 -10.92 1.92 14.87
C VAL A 73 -9.69 2.81 15.01
N ILE A 74 -9.28 3.43 13.91
CA ILE A 74 -8.12 4.32 13.86
C ILE A 74 -8.55 5.71 13.42
N SER A 75 -8.01 6.76 14.04
CA SER A 75 -8.28 8.15 13.66
C SER A 75 -7.77 8.47 12.26
N LEU A 76 -8.39 9.46 11.63
CA LEU A 76 -7.86 10.16 10.47
C LEU A 76 -7.30 11.52 10.91
N PRO A 77 -6.37 12.11 10.15
CA PRO A 77 -5.96 13.49 10.40
C PRO A 77 -7.15 14.44 10.23
N GLU A 78 -7.20 15.54 10.97
CA GLU A 78 -8.17 16.59 10.69
C GLU A 78 -7.85 17.28 9.35
N PRO A 79 -8.86 17.75 8.59
CA PRO A 79 -8.63 18.48 7.35
C PRO A 79 -7.95 19.83 7.61
N PRO A 80 -7.24 20.41 6.62
CA PRO A 80 -6.75 21.78 6.70
C PRO A 80 -7.85 22.77 7.08
N THR A 81 -7.54 23.75 7.93
CA THR A 81 -8.51 24.77 8.38
C THR A 81 -9.06 25.60 7.21
N ASP A 82 -8.24 25.86 6.20
CA ASP A 82 -8.65 26.48 4.94
C ASP A 82 -9.09 25.40 3.94
N LEU A 83 -10.37 25.04 3.99
CA LEU A 83 -10.96 24.01 3.14
C LEU A 83 -10.91 24.37 1.63
N THR A 84 -10.71 25.65 1.30
CA THR A 84 -10.64 26.09 -0.11
C THR A 84 -9.42 25.56 -0.84
N ARG A 85 -8.41 25.09 -0.08
CA ARG A 85 -7.17 24.51 -0.60
C ARG A 85 -7.26 23.01 -0.87
N ILE A 86 -8.33 22.34 -0.45
CA ILE A 86 -8.53 20.91 -0.71
C ILE A 86 -9.01 20.74 -2.16
N ASP A 87 -8.39 19.81 -2.88
CA ASP A 87 -8.73 19.54 -4.28
C ASP A 87 -10.21 19.11 -4.41
N GLY A 88 -10.92 19.69 -5.38
CA GLY A 88 -12.36 19.43 -5.57
C GLY A 88 -13.29 20.30 -4.71
N TYR A 89 -12.76 21.27 -3.96
CA TYR A 89 -13.56 22.30 -3.31
C TYR A 89 -14.50 23.01 -4.29
N ASN A 90 -15.73 23.33 -3.84
CA ASN A 90 -16.80 23.97 -4.62
C ASN A 90 -17.26 23.24 -5.90
N LEU A 91 -16.78 22.03 -6.17
CA LEU A 91 -17.35 21.21 -7.23
C LEU A 91 -18.67 20.60 -6.78
N ASN A 92 -19.55 20.31 -7.75
CA ASN A 92 -20.72 19.50 -7.48
C ASN A 92 -20.29 18.14 -6.88
N HIS A 93 -21.06 17.60 -5.93
CA HIS A 93 -20.73 16.36 -5.24
C HIS A 93 -20.49 15.19 -6.21
N ASP A 94 -21.26 15.10 -7.31
CA ASP A 94 -21.07 14.07 -8.36
C ASP A 94 -19.73 14.20 -9.10
N CYS A 95 -19.08 15.36 -9.00
CA CYS A 95 -17.77 15.64 -9.57
C CYS A 95 -16.63 15.60 -8.53
N GLN A 96 -16.95 15.49 -7.24
CA GLN A 96 -15.98 15.39 -6.17
C GLN A 96 -15.50 13.94 -6.07
N VAL A 97 -14.42 13.67 -6.80
CA VAL A 97 -13.75 12.37 -6.90
C VAL A 97 -12.25 12.61 -6.94
N PHE A 98 -11.46 11.56 -6.64
CA PHE A 98 -10.03 11.61 -6.87
C PHE A 98 -9.73 11.87 -8.36
N ARG A 99 -8.81 12.79 -8.63
CA ARG A 99 -8.33 13.07 -9.99
C ARG A 99 -6.81 13.00 -10.00
N ARG A 100 -6.27 12.29 -10.99
CA ARG A 100 -4.83 12.27 -11.20
C ARG A 100 -4.34 13.68 -11.50
N LEU A 101 -3.20 14.04 -10.93
CA LEU A 101 -2.55 15.30 -11.21
C LEU A 101 -2.13 15.38 -12.68
N ALA A 102 -2.36 16.54 -13.29
CA ALA A 102 -1.78 16.88 -14.58
C ALA A 102 -0.33 17.32 -14.33
N ILE A 103 0.62 16.62 -14.96
CA ILE A 103 2.02 17.02 -14.96
C ILE A 103 2.15 18.22 -15.89
N PRO A 104 2.78 19.33 -15.46
CA PRO A 104 3.02 20.49 -16.33
C PRO A 104 3.81 20.10 -17.59
N ASP A 105 3.35 20.59 -18.75
CA ASP A 105 3.91 20.23 -20.07
C ASP A 105 5.40 20.60 -20.16
N GLU A 106 5.82 21.66 -19.47
CA GLU A 106 7.21 22.15 -19.43
C GLU A 106 8.18 21.07 -18.91
N LEU A 107 7.74 20.20 -18.00
CA LEU A 107 8.56 19.09 -17.51
C LEU A 107 8.80 18.05 -18.60
N ALA A 108 7.77 17.75 -19.41
CA ALA A 108 7.89 16.82 -20.54
C ALA A 108 8.72 17.42 -21.69
N GLU A 109 8.62 18.73 -21.91
CA GLU A 109 9.45 19.46 -22.88
C GLU A 109 10.93 19.41 -22.50
N ILE A 110 11.27 19.67 -21.24
CA ILE A 110 12.66 19.56 -20.74
C ILE A 110 13.21 18.15 -20.91
N GLU A 111 12.42 17.12 -20.59
CA GLU A 111 12.82 15.72 -20.81
C GLU A 111 13.07 15.42 -22.29
N THR A 112 12.21 15.92 -23.18
CA THR A 112 12.34 15.75 -24.63
C THR A 112 13.59 16.44 -25.17
N GLU A 113 13.86 17.67 -24.72
CA GLU A 113 15.06 18.41 -25.09
C GLU A 113 16.33 17.73 -24.60
N ALA A 114 16.36 17.27 -23.34
CA ALA A 114 17.50 16.56 -22.77
C ALA A 114 17.81 15.27 -23.56
N LEU A 115 16.76 14.52 -23.93
CA LEU A 115 16.91 13.33 -24.75
C LEU A 115 17.39 13.66 -26.16
N GLY A 116 16.88 14.73 -26.77
CA GLY A 116 17.27 15.19 -28.10
C GLY A 116 18.76 15.47 -28.21
N GLU A 117 19.33 16.19 -27.23
CA GLU A 117 20.77 16.47 -27.19
C GLU A 117 21.61 15.20 -27.04
N LEU A 118 21.18 14.27 -26.20
CA LEU A 118 21.87 12.99 -26.03
C LEU A 118 21.82 12.14 -27.32
N LEU A 119 20.70 12.18 -28.04
CA LEU A 119 20.57 11.53 -29.35
C LEU A 119 21.48 12.16 -30.39
N ASP A 120 21.62 13.48 -30.42
CA ASP A 120 22.51 14.16 -31.37
C ASP A 120 23.98 13.88 -31.07
N ILE A 121 24.38 13.83 -29.80
CA ILE A 121 25.71 13.37 -29.38
C ILE A 121 25.96 11.94 -29.86
N GLN A 122 24.99 11.04 -29.66
CA GLN A 122 25.10 9.63 -30.08
C GLN A 122 25.18 9.48 -31.61
N LYS A 123 24.49 10.33 -32.39
CA LYS A 123 24.64 10.37 -33.86
C LYS A 123 26.06 10.75 -34.26
N GLY A 124 26.67 11.71 -33.57
CA GLY A 124 28.06 12.13 -33.78
C GLY A 124 29.10 11.10 -33.30
N ASN A 125 28.79 10.34 -32.25
CA ASN A 125 29.62 9.28 -31.72
C ASN A 125 28.79 8.05 -31.31
N ARG A 126 28.72 7.05 -32.18
CA ARG A 126 27.94 5.82 -31.94
C ARG A 126 28.41 4.98 -30.74
N GLN A 127 29.64 5.22 -30.25
CA GLN A 127 30.13 4.56 -29.04
C GLN A 127 29.55 5.20 -27.76
N GLU A 128 28.96 6.39 -27.86
CA GLU A 128 28.36 7.08 -26.74
C GLU A 128 27.00 6.45 -26.41
N ALA A 129 26.93 5.75 -25.27
CA ALA A 129 25.68 5.19 -24.78
C ALA A 129 24.86 6.26 -24.03
N ILE A 130 23.58 6.37 -24.37
CA ILE A 130 22.59 7.10 -23.57
C ILE A 130 22.28 6.25 -22.35
N THR A 131 22.54 6.80 -21.17
CA THR A 131 22.29 6.13 -19.89
C THR A 131 21.26 6.91 -19.10
N GLY A 132 20.62 6.24 -18.14
CA GLY A 132 19.67 6.87 -17.24
C GLY A 132 20.23 8.09 -16.52
N TYR A 133 21.46 7.95 -16.00
CA TYR A 133 22.17 9.05 -15.36
C TYR A 133 22.40 10.27 -16.26
N LYS A 134 22.80 10.06 -17.51
CA LYS A 134 23.02 11.17 -18.45
C LYS A 134 21.71 11.90 -18.77
N LEU A 135 20.63 11.15 -18.98
CA LEU A 135 19.31 11.71 -19.23
C LEU A 135 18.82 12.51 -18.02
N LEU A 136 18.94 11.96 -16.80
CA LEU A 136 18.55 12.64 -15.57
C LEU A 136 19.35 13.93 -15.33
N ASN A 137 20.68 13.90 -15.56
CA ASN A 137 21.50 15.10 -15.44
C ASN A 137 21.11 16.15 -16.49
N GLY A 138 20.97 15.75 -17.76
CA GLY A 138 20.55 16.68 -18.82
C GLY A 138 19.20 17.32 -18.52
N PHE A 139 18.25 16.55 -17.98
CA PHE A 139 16.96 17.07 -17.51
C PHE A 139 17.15 18.15 -16.44
N TRP A 140 17.93 17.87 -15.39
CA TRP A 140 18.12 18.83 -14.31
C TRP A 140 19.00 20.02 -14.66
N ASP A 141 19.97 19.86 -15.55
CA ASP A 141 20.79 20.95 -16.07
C ASP A 141 19.89 21.95 -16.82
N LYS A 142 19.06 21.46 -17.75
CA LYS A 142 18.07 22.27 -18.47
C LYS A 142 17.02 22.90 -17.55
N PHE A 143 16.51 22.14 -16.58
CA PHE A 143 15.60 22.66 -15.57
C PHE A 143 16.21 23.85 -14.81
N ASN A 144 17.49 23.76 -14.46
CA ASN A 144 18.18 24.84 -13.76
C ASN A 144 18.51 26.04 -14.67
N GLU A 145 18.81 25.81 -15.95
CA GLU A 145 19.01 26.88 -16.94
C GLU A 145 17.73 27.71 -17.14
N LYS A 146 16.57 27.03 -17.19
CA LYS A 146 15.25 27.65 -17.40
C LYS A 146 14.53 27.97 -16.09
N TYR A 147 15.20 27.88 -14.94
CA TYR A 147 14.54 27.89 -13.63
C TYR A 147 13.58 29.08 -13.44
N ASP A 148 13.97 30.28 -13.86
CA ASP A 148 13.19 31.51 -13.67
C ASP A 148 11.91 31.56 -14.53
N GLU A 149 11.79 30.69 -15.54
CA GLU A 149 10.64 30.55 -16.42
C GLU A 149 9.67 29.44 -15.97
N LEU A 150 10.10 28.57 -15.04
CA LEU A 150 9.41 27.31 -14.69
C LEU A 150 8.57 27.38 -13.41
N ASN A 151 7.96 28.54 -13.11
CA ASN A 151 7.25 28.75 -11.83
C ASN A 151 6.20 27.66 -11.54
N ASP A 152 5.36 27.30 -12.51
CA ASP A 152 4.29 26.31 -12.33
C ASP A 152 4.86 24.90 -12.13
N ALA A 153 5.89 24.53 -12.88
CA ALA A 153 6.60 23.26 -12.75
C ALA A 153 7.32 23.14 -11.39
N ILE A 154 7.93 24.23 -10.90
CA ILE A 154 8.56 24.29 -9.58
C ILE A 154 7.53 24.08 -8.48
N GLU A 155 6.43 24.82 -8.50
CA GLU A 155 5.36 24.69 -7.49
C GLU A 155 4.66 23.33 -7.57
N PHE A 156 4.58 22.74 -8.76
CA PHE A 156 4.12 21.36 -8.92
C PHE A 156 5.04 20.35 -8.22
N ILE A 157 6.35 20.39 -8.49
CA ILE A 157 7.32 19.47 -7.88
C ILE A 157 7.29 19.61 -6.34
N LYS A 158 7.27 20.83 -5.83
CA LYS A 158 7.18 21.10 -4.39
C LYS A 158 5.96 20.45 -3.74
N ARG A 159 4.77 20.67 -4.33
CA ARG A 159 3.51 20.10 -3.84
C ARG A 159 3.52 18.58 -3.89
N VAL A 160 4.01 17.98 -4.98
CA VAL A 160 4.15 16.52 -5.10
C VAL A 160 5.02 15.95 -3.98
N TRP A 161 6.17 16.58 -3.69
CA TRP A 161 7.02 16.16 -2.57
C TRP A 161 6.35 16.32 -1.21
N TRP A 162 5.59 17.40 -1.02
CA TRP A 162 4.81 17.57 0.21
C TRP A 162 3.76 16.47 0.37
N TYR A 163 2.97 16.19 -0.68
CA TYR A 163 1.96 15.13 -0.67
C TYR A 163 2.58 13.74 -0.46
N ARG A 164 3.73 13.48 -1.08
CA ARG A 164 4.49 12.23 -0.94
C ARG A 164 4.85 11.91 0.51
N LEU A 165 5.16 12.93 1.33
CA LEU A 165 5.57 12.75 2.72
C LEU A 165 4.42 12.91 3.72
N ASN A 166 3.48 13.82 3.46
CA ASN A 166 2.45 14.25 4.41
C ASN A 166 1.01 13.83 4.00
N GLY A 167 0.86 13.11 2.89
CA GLY A 167 -0.45 12.71 2.37
C GLY A 167 -1.17 13.82 1.62
N TYR A 168 -2.38 13.52 1.16
CA TYR A 168 -3.11 14.33 0.21
C TYR A 168 -4.60 14.38 0.57
N TRP A 169 -5.19 15.56 0.43
CA TRP A 169 -6.60 15.81 0.65
C TRP A 169 -7.31 16.14 -0.66
N PHE A 170 -8.45 15.50 -0.87
CA PHE A 170 -9.40 15.85 -1.91
C PHE A 170 -10.83 15.69 -1.41
N TYR A 171 -11.79 16.35 -2.04
CA TYR A 171 -13.21 16.14 -1.80
C TYR A 171 -13.70 14.88 -2.52
N ASN A 172 -14.36 14.00 -1.78
CA ASN A 172 -15.04 12.82 -2.30
C ASN A 172 -16.49 12.84 -1.81
N ASP A 173 -17.45 13.00 -2.74
CA ASP A 173 -18.89 13.07 -2.45
C ASP A 173 -19.28 13.98 -1.27
N GLY A 174 -18.86 15.25 -1.32
CA GLY A 174 -19.15 16.25 -0.28
C GLY A 174 -18.20 16.25 0.91
N LYS A 175 -17.29 15.27 1.04
CA LYS A 175 -16.43 15.10 2.22
C LYS A 175 -14.94 15.28 1.91
N PRO A 176 -14.20 16.09 2.69
CA PRO A 176 -12.75 16.04 2.71
C PRO A 176 -12.27 14.63 3.00
N THR A 177 -11.45 14.08 2.12
CA THR A 177 -10.96 12.70 2.18
C THR A 177 -9.44 12.70 2.14
N TYR A 178 -8.83 12.21 3.20
CA TYR A 178 -7.39 12.03 3.31
C TYR A 178 -6.94 10.70 2.70
N ILE A 179 -5.84 10.71 1.97
CA ILE A 179 -5.05 9.53 1.61
C ILE A 179 -3.59 9.73 2.01
N THR A 180 -2.92 8.63 2.37
CA THR A 180 -1.50 8.67 2.74
C THR A 180 -0.63 9.06 1.55
N GLY A 181 0.59 9.54 1.80
CA GLY A 181 1.52 9.90 0.74
C GLY A 181 1.84 8.73 -0.18
N ARG A 182 1.97 7.51 0.36
CA ARG A 182 2.19 6.30 -0.44
C ARG A 182 0.99 5.95 -1.34
N HIS A 183 -0.24 6.12 -0.83
CA HIS A 183 -1.43 5.96 -1.65
C HIS A 183 -1.55 7.04 -2.74
N PHE A 184 -1.18 8.28 -2.41
CA PHE A 184 -1.11 9.36 -3.40
C PHE A 184 -0.12 9.04 -4.53
N MET A 185 1.07 8.52 -4.19
CA MET A 185 2.07 8.12 -5.19
C MET A 185 1.62 6.94 -6.04
N TRP A 186 0.92 5.97 -5.44
CA TRP A 186 0.28 4.86 -6.16
C TRP A 186 -0.69 5.34 -7.24
N LEU A 187 -1.60 6.25 -6.88
CA LEU A 187 -2.64 6.73 -7.78
C LEU A 187 -2.11 7.66 -8.89
N ASN A 188 -1.05 8.41 -8.62
CA ASN A 188 -0.52 9.39 -9.57
C ASN A 188 0.63 8.86 -10.43
N PHE A 189 1.49 7.99 -9.88
CA PHE A 189 2.81 7.72 -10.48
C PHE A 189 3.18 6.22 -10.51
N PHE A 190 2.23 5.32 -10.23
CA PHE A 190 2.45 3.89 -10.43
C PHE A 190 1.72 3.40 -11.68
N TRP A 191 2.48 3.22 -12.77
CA TRP A 191 1.95 2.74 -14.04
C TRP A 191 1.98 1.22 -14.14
N MET A 192 0.96 0.64 -14.73
CA MET A 192 0.73 -0.80 -14.88
C MET A 192 0.42 -1.13 -16.35
N PRO A 193 1.25 -1.95 -17.02
CA PRO A 193 1.09 -2.26 -18.44
C PRO A 193 -0.18 -3.06 -18.78
N ASP A 194 -0.71 -3.82 -17.81
CA ASP A 194 -1.89 -4.67 -17.97
C ASP A 194 -3.22 -3.89 -17.84
N VAL A 195 -3.18 -2.66 -17.29
CA VAL A 195 -4.36 -1.82 -17.10
C VAL A 195 -4.67 -1.01 -18.36
N ARG A 196 -5.68 -1.42 -19.14
CA ARG A 196 -6.00 -0.77 -20.43
C ARG A 196 -7.02 0.37 -20.35
N GLY A 197 -7.90 0.36 -19.33
CA GLY A 197 -9.09 1.21 -19.28
C GLY A 197 -8.87 2.64 -18.78
N ASN A 198 -7.73 2.93 -18.14
CA ASN A 198 -7.47 4.23 -17.47
C ASN A 198 -6.01 4.71 -17.65
N GLY A 199 -5.50 4.57 -18.88
CA GLY A 199 -4.15 5.01 -19.23
C GLY A 199 -3.01 4.22 -18.56
N GLY A 200 -3.30 3.03 -18.01
CA GLY A 200 -2.31 2.23 -17.30
C GLY A 200 -2.14 2.57 -15.84
N TYR A 201 -3.13 3.14 -15.15
CA TYR A 201 -2.98 3.58 -13.77
C TYR A 201 -4.13 3.11 -12.89
N PRO A 202 -3.91 3.00 -11.57
CA PRO A 202 -4.93 2.56 -10.65
C PRO A 202 -6.01 3.62 -10.45
N GLU A 203 -7.20 3.16 -10.09
CA GLU A 203 -8.33 4.00 -9.68
C GLU A 203 -8.38 4.08 -8.16
N PHE A 204 -8.87 5.21 -7.65
CA PHE A 204 -9.12 5.34 -6.22
C PHE A 204 -10.18 4.32 -5.77
N ARG A 205 -9.86 3.56 -4.72
CA ARG A 205 -10.77 2.63 -4.05
C ARG A 205 -10.65 2.81 -2.55
N ASP A 206 -11.77 2.94 -1.86
CA ASP A 206 -11.74 3.14 -0.40
C ASP A 206 -11.17 1.91 0.34
N ARG A 207 -11.36 0.70 -0.18
CA ARG A 207 -10.69 -0.50 0.37
C ARG A 207 -9.17 -0.38 0.33
N HIS A 208 -8.60 0.07 -0.79
CA HIS A 208 -7.16 0.32 -0.91
C HIS A 208 -6.69 1.46 -0.02
N ARG A 209 -7.52 2.50 0.13
CA ARG A 209 -7.27 3.59 1.09
C ARG A 209 -7.14 3.06 2.52
N ARG A 210 -8.04 2.19 2.98
CA ARG A 210 -7.98 1.58 4.32
C ARG A 210 -6.72 0.71 4.51
N GLU A 211 -6.33 -0.06 3.50
CA GLU A 211 -5.08 -0.83 3.51
C GLU A 211 -3.85 0.08 3.68
N TYR A 212 -3.71 1.13 2.86
CA TYR A 212 -2.60 2.09 2.99
C TYR A 212 -2.61 2.86 4.32
N LEU A 213 -3.78 3.25 4.82
CA LEU A 213 -3.92 3.94 6.10
C LEU A 213 -3.50 3.04 7.27
N PHE A 214 -3.88 1.77 7.25
CA PHE A 214 -3.47 0.82 8.30
C PHE A 214 -1.96 0.58 8.27
N ARG A 215 -1.36 0.43 7.09
CA ARG A 215 0.10 0.33 6.96
C ARG A 215 0.82 1.57 7.51
N ASP A 216 0.28 2.76 7.25
CA ASP A 216 0.85 4.01 7.75
C ASP A 216 0.71 4.13 9.28
N TYR A 217 -0.42 3.67 9.85
CA TYR A 217 -0.58 3.53 11.29
C TYR A 217 0.48 2.59 11.87
N LEU A 218 0.66 1.39 11.33
CA LEU A 218 1.65 0.42 11.82
C LEU A 218 3.10 0.94 11.70
N ARG A 219 3.38 1.82 10.72
CA ARG A 219 4.68 2.48 10.58
C ARG A 219 4.97 3.48 11.69
N GLY A 220 3.95 4.20 12.15
CA GLY A 220 4.07 5.23 13.19
C GLY A 220 3.73 4.78 14.60
N ALA A 221 3.11 3.60 14.77
CA ALA A 221 2.57 3.16 16.06
C ALA A 221 3.67 2.88 17.09
N THR A 222 3.61 3.63 18.18
CA THR A 222 4.45 3.45 19.38
C THR A 222 3.64 3.09 20.63
N GLU A 223 2.32 3.00 20.49
CA GLU A 223 1.37 2.84 21.58
C GLU A 223 0.90 1.39 21.78
N THR A 224 0.81 0.96 23.03
CA THR A 224 0.31 -0.37 23.42
C THR A 224 -0.68 -0.31 24.58
N PHE A 225 -1.41 -1.39 24.81
CA PHE A 225 -2.42 -1.48 25.87
C PHE A 225 -1.77 -1.43 27.26
N VAL A 226 -2.36 -0.68 28.18
CA VAL A 226 -1.94 -0.68 29.60
C VAL A 226 -2.43 -1.94 30.29
N ASN A 227 -3.71 -2.28 30.09
CA ASN A 227 -4.35 -3.43 30.72
C ASN A 227 -4.39 -4.61 29.75
N ARG A 228 -3.84 -5.74 30.18
CA ARG A 228 -3.84 -7.01 29.46
C ARG A 228 -4.09 -8.16 30.43
N ASP A 229 -4.64 -9.27 29.93
CA ASP A 229 -4.71 -10.53 30.67
C ASP A 229 -3.38 -11.31 30.60
N ASP A 230 -3.31 -12.45 31.28
CA ASP A 230 -2.12 -13.31 31.35
C ASP A 230 -1.69 -13.88 29.98
N ARG A 231 -2.55 -13.78 28.96
CA ARG A 231 -2.30 -14.23 27.58
C ARG A 231 -1.98 -13.05 26.65
N GLY A 232 -1.89 -11.84 27.18
CA GLY A 232 -1.58 -10.61 26.44
C GLY A 232 -2.78 -9.96 25.75
N TRP A 233 -4.01 -10.44 25.95
CA TRP A 233 -5.21 -9.82 25.37
C TRP A 233 -5.53 -8.51 26.05
N ALA A 234 -5.78 -7.47 25.25
CA ALA A 234 -6.19 -6.17 25.74
C ALA A 234 -7.49 -6.23 26.53
N VAL A 235 -7.49 -5.63 27.72
CA VAL A 235 -8.66 -5.54 28.61
C VAL A 235 -9.14 -4.09 28.66
N PRO A 236 -10.36 -3.78 28.19
CA PRO A 236 -10.91 -2.43 28.30
C PRO A 236 -11.24 -2.08 29.76
N LYS A 237 -11.32 -0.78 30.05
CA LYS A 237 -11.88 -0.27 31.31
C LYS A 237 -13.38 -0.57 31.40
N GLU A 238 -13.98 -0.34 32.57
CA GLU A 238 -15.42 -0.53 32.80
C GLU A 238 -16.31 0.27 31.83
N ASP A 239 -15.82 1.41 31.34
CA ASP A 239 -16.49 2.25 30.35
C ASP A 239 -16.31 1.78 28.89
N GLY A 240 -15.63 0.65 28.68
CA GLY A 240 -15.32 0.08 27.37
C GLY A 240 -14.08 0.66 26.68
N ARG A 241 -13.41 1.67 27.25
CA ARG A 241 -12.25 2.30 26.61
C ARG A 241 -10.96 1.54 26.90
N TYR A 242 -10.08 1.50 25.90
CA TYR A 242 -8.71 1.01 26.08
C TYR A 242 -7.82 2.14 26.59
N GLU A 243 -7.09 1.87 27.66
CA GLU A 243 -6.01 2.74 28.08
C GLU A 243 -4.73 2.36 27.35
N MET A 244 -4.14 3.34 26.67
CA MET A 244 -2.94 3.17 25.86
C MET A 244 -1.76 3.87 26.54
N ARG A 245 -0.55 3.30 26.41
CA ARG A 245 0.72 3.93 26.80
C ARG A 245 1.65 4.00 25.61
N ASP A 246 2.40 5.09 25.50
CA ASP A 246 3.47 5.24 24.52
C ASP A 246 4.73 4.50 25.01
N MET A 247 5.29 3.65 24.15
CA MET A 247 6.53 2.91 24.42
C MET A 247 7.78 3.68 23.94
N GLY A 248 7.61 4.80 23.22
CA GLY A 248 8.71 5.60 22.67
C GLY A 248 9.50 4.92 21.55
N MET A 249 9.05 3.76 21.10
CA MET A 249 9.65 2.97 20.01
C MET A 249 8.55 2.36 19.15
N ARG A 250 8.88 2.10 17.89
CA ARG A 250 7.96 1.45 16.95
C ARG A 250 7.65 0.02 17.40
N LEU A 251 6.39 -0.39 17.26
CA LEU A 251 5.92 -1.68 17.77
C LEU A 251 5.64 -2.73 16.69
N PHE A 252 5.60 -2.35 15.42
CA PHE A 252 5.26 -3.25 14.33
C PHE A 252 6.33 -3.25 13.24
N TYR A 253 6.66 -4.45 12.78
CA TYR A 253 7.52 -4.68 11.63
C TYR A 253 6.75 -4.57 10.32
N GLY A 254 5.45 -4.81 10.33
CA GLY A 254 4.71 -5.01 9.10
C GLY A 254 3.25 -5.34 9.28
N ASP A 255 2.60 -5.64 8.16
CA ASP A 255 1.25 -6.19 8.09
C ASP A 255 1.25 -7.64 7.60
N ILE A 256 0.21 -8.38 8.02
CA ILE A 256 -0.17 -9.66 7.38
C ILE A 256 -1.60 -9.56 6.87
N HIS A 257 -1.78 -9.93 5.60
CA HIS A 257 -3.02 -9.73 4.86
C HIS A 257 -3.37 -10.97 4.00
N PRO A 258 -4.20 -11.88 4.52
CA PRO A 258 -4.89 -12.85 3.65
C PRO A 258 -5.81 -12.10 2.68
N LYS A 259 -5.44 -12.09 1.39
CA LYS A 259 -6.17 -11.38 0.34
C LYS A 259 -7.09 -12.30 -0.44
N SER A 260 -8.09 -11.70 -1.09
CA SER A 260 -8.79 -12.35 -2.20
C SER A 260 -7.94 -12.32 -3.48
N ARG A 261 -8.19 -13.24 -4.41
CA ARG A 261 -7.49 -13.25 -5.71
C ARG A 261 -7.78 -11.96 -6.49
N ARG A 262 -6.73 -11.43 -7.16
CA ARG A 262 -6.79 -10.25 -8.06
C ARG A 262 -7.31 -8.97 -7.41
N ASN A 263 -6.99 -8.77 -6.14
CA ASN A 263 -7.44 -7.62 -5.37
C ASN A 263 -6.47 -6.41 -5.44
N GLY A 264 -5.30 -6.56 -6.06
CA GLY A 264 -4.29 -5.51 -6.27
C GLY A 264 -3.26 -5.31 -5.14
N SER A 265 -3.40 -5.98 -4.00
CA SER A 265 -2.55 -5.73 -2.81
C SER A 265 -1.05 -6.02 -3.07
N THR A 266 -0.73 -7.06 -3.85
CA THR A 266 0.66 -7.36 -4.27
C THR A 266 1.29 -6.19 -5.04
N ILE A 267 0.55 -5.53 -5.94
CA ILE A 267 1.13 -4.42 -6.71
C ILE A 267 1.24 -3.16 -5.85
N MET A 268 0.32 -2.96 -4.89
CA MET A 268 0.43 -1.90 -3.90
C MET A 268 1.68 -2.04 -3.02
N SER A 269 2.06 -3.25 -2.61
CA SER A 269 3.31 -3.44 -1.84
C SER A 269 4.56 -3.14 -2.67
N LEU A 270 4.55 -3.45 -3.97
CA LEU A 270 5.64 -3.07 -4.88
C LEU A 270 5.75 -1.54 -5.05
N SER A 271 4.63 -0.82 -5.01
CA SER A 271 4.61 0.65 -4.97
C SER A 271 5.21 1.19 -3.68
N ASP A 272 4.79 0.65 -2.53
CA ASP A 272 5.39 1.00 -1.24
C ASP A 272 6.90 0.77 -1.23
N MET A 273 7.37 -0.30 -1.89
CA MET A 273 8.79 -0.61 -1.98
C MET A 273 9.61 0.41 -2.78
N ILE A 274 9.07 0.92 -3.89
CA ILE A 274 9.69 2.03 -4.62
C ILE A 274 9.72 3.27 -3.72
N GLU A 275 8.59 3.60 -3.08
CA GLU A 275 8.49 4.78 -2.24
C GLU A 275 9.43 4.73 -1.03
N GLU A 276 9.58 3.58 -0.36
CA GLU A 276 10.51 3.41 0.75
C GLU A 276 11.96 3.65 0.31
N SER A 277 12.31 3.16 -0.88
CA SER A 277 13.70 3.18 -1.37
C SER A 277 14.14 4.54 -1.91
N GLU A 278 13.19 5.43 -2.22
CA GLU A 278 13.42 6.75 -2.81
C GLU A 278 13.27 7.91 -1.80
N ARG A 279 12.92 7.63 -0.55
CA ARG A 279 12.67 8.65 0.50
C ARG A 279 13.82 8.85 1.48
N ASP A 280 14.82 7.98 1.47
CA ASP A 280 15.96 8.03 2.41
C ASP A 280 17.22 7.41 1.78
N PHE A 281 18.35 7.55 2.47
CA PHE A 281 19.66 7.06 2.07
C PHE A 281 19.92 5.62 2.53
N GLY A 282 20.56 4.84 1.66
CA GLY A 282 21.08 3.52 2.00
C GLY A 282 19.99 2.50 2.35
N ILE A 283 18.81 2.64 1.76
CA ILE A 283 17.67 1.75 1.98
C ILE A 283 17.87 0.47 1.17
N TYR A 284 17.71 -0.69 1.82
CA TYR A 284 17.71 -1.98 1.14
C TYR A 284 16.33 -2.65 1.21
N SER A 285 15.72 -2.80 0.03
CA SER A 285 14.40 -3.41 -0.15
C SER A 285 14.49 -4.67 -1.01
N THR A 286 13.63 -5.65 -0.73
CA THR A 286 13.59 -6.91 -1.51
C THR A 286 12.19 -7.51 -1.62
N ILE A 287 11.96 -8.24 -2.70
CA ILE A 287 10.81 -9.14 -2.84
C ILE A 287 11.21 -10.54 -2.37
N ILE A 288 10.30 -11.23 -1.68
CA ILE A 288 10.36 -12.65 -1.33
C ILE A 288 8.99 -13.26 -1.66
N SER A 289 8.95 -14.28 -2.50
CA SER A 289 7.70 -14.97 -2.84
C SER A 289 7.74 -16.47 -2.46
N LYS A 290 6.76 -17.24 -2.92
CA LYS A 290 6.71 -18.71 -2.79
C LYS A 290 7.96 -19.41 -3.34
N ASP A 291 8.57 -18.82 -4.36
CA ASP A 291 9.84 -19.27 -4.96
C ASP A 291 10.59 -18.11 -5.65
N GLY A 292 11.72 -18.43 -6.27
CA GLY A 292 12.56 -17.44 -6.97
C GLY A 292 12.00 -16.97 -8.31
N GLU A 293 11.24 -17.82 -9.02
CA GLU A 293 10.68 -17.52 -10.33
C GLU A 293 9.53 -16.51 -10.20
N ALA A 294 8.61 -16.74 -9.25
CA ALA A 294 7.53 -15.80 -8.93
C ALA A 294 8.09 -14.44 -8.49
N THR A 295 9.16 -14.45 -7.70
CA THR A 295 9.84 -13.23 -7.26
C THR A 295 10.42 -12.44 -8.44
N GLU A 296 11.06 -13.12 -9.39
CA GLU A 296 11.58 -12.50 -10.62
C GLU A 296 10.45 -12.02 -11.56
N GLU A 297 9.35 -12.76 -11.64
CA GLU A 297 8.17 -12.37 -12.40
C GLU A 297 7.61 -11.05 -11.87
N HIS A 298 7.33 -10.93 -10.57
CA HIS A 298 6.81 -9.69 -9.99
C HIS A 298 7.72 -8.48 -10.22
N TYR A 299 9.05 -8.69 -10.15
CA TYR A 299 10.01 -7.65 -10.47
C TYR A 299 9.88 -7.20 -11.93
N ASN A 300 9.88 -8.14 -12.89
CA ASN A 300 9.94 -7.83 -14.31
C ASN A 300 8.60 -7.37 -14.91
N THR A 301 7.47 -7.88 -14.42
CA THR A 301 6.15 -7.64 -15.03
C THR A 301 5.39 -6.49 -14.37
N HIS A 302 5.72 -6.15 -13.12
CA HIS A 302 5.01 -5.12 -12.35
C HIS A 302 5.92 -3.99 -11.87
N LEU A 303 6.93 -4.31 -11.06
CA LEU A 303 7.75 -3.28 -10.44
C LEU A 303 8.60 -2.50 -11.45
N LEU A 304 9.34 -3.22 -12.29
CA LEU A 304 10.27 -2.61 -13.23
C LEU A 304 9.54 -1.73 -14.26
N PRO A 305 8.42 -2.16 -14.88
CA PRO A 305 7.64 -1.30 -15.75
C PRO A 305 7.11 -0.04 -15.04
N ALA A 306 6.60 -0.18 -13.82
CA ALA A 306 6.11 0.95 -13.03
C ALA A 306 7.23 1.95 -12.73
N TRP A 307 8.37 1.47 -12.23
CA TRP A 307 9.55 2.30 -11.97
C TRP A 307 10.08 2.97 -13.23
N ALA A 308 10.20 2.23 -14.34
CA ALA A 308 10.71 2.73 -15.62
C ALA A 308 9.81 3.83 -16.20
N ALA A 309 8.49 3.76 -15.99
CA ALA A 309 7.53 4.76 -16.45
C ALA A 309 7.47 6.03 -15.59
N ARG A 310 8.13 6.08 -14.42
CA ARG A 310 8.08 7.25 -13.54
C ARG A 310 8.69 8.49 -14.20
N PRO A 311 8.11 9.69 -13.99
CA PRO A 311 8.70 10.95 -14.44
C PRO A 311 10.12 11.18 -13.90
N LEU A 312 11.00 11.79 -14.71
CA LEU A 312 12.39 12.05 -14.32
C LEU A 312 12.54 12.92 -13.08
N PHE A 313 11.64 13.89 -12.85
CA PHE A 313 11.71 14.77 -11.69
C PHE A 313 11.53 14.03 -10.34
N LEU A 314 10.94 12.82 -10.36
CA LEU A 314 10.79 11.97 -9.18
C LEU A 314 11.92 10.97 -9.01
N LYS A 315 12.60 10.60 -10.10
CA LYS A 315 13.61 9.52 -10.10
C LYS A 315 14.92 10.03 -9.50
N PRO A 316 15.42 9.38 -8.43
CA PRO A 316 16.79 9.59 -8.00
C PRO A 316 17.79 9.09 -9.05
N ILE A 317 19.02 9.57 -8.95
CA ILE A 317 20.20 9.08 -9.66
C ILE A 317 20.28 7.56 -9.54
N TRP A 318 20.38 6.88 -10.68
CA TRP A 318 20.51 5.44 -10.72
C TRP A 318 21.62 4.95 -11.65
N TYR A 319 22.07 3.73 -11.35
CA TYR A 319 23.09 3.02 -12.10
C TYR A 319 22.44 2.15 -13.17
N GLY A 320 22.88 2.31 -14.43
CA GLY A 320 22.49 1.46 -15.55
C GLY A 320 21.49 2.09 -16.52
N GLY A 321 20.75 1.24 -17.22
CA GLY A 321 19.74 1.62 -18.21
C GLY A 321 18.32 1.64 -17.65
N ASN A 322 17.33 1.51 -18.52
CA ASN A 322 15.90 1.54 -18.17
C ASN A 322 15.31 0.17 -17.78
N SER A 323 16.10 -0.90 -17.88
CA SER A 323 15.69 -2.26 -17.53
C SER A 323 16.76 -2.98 -16.70
N PRO A 324 17.15 -2.43 -15.53
CA PRO A 324 18.16 -3.05 -14.70
C PRO A 324 17.63 -4.32 -14.01
N LYS A 325 18.50 -5.31 -13.78
CA LYS A 325 18.19 -6.49 -12.94
C LYS A 325 17.94 -6.13 -11.48
N GLN A 326 18.53 -5.04 -11.01
CA GLN A 326 18.35 -4.48 -9.67
C GLN A 326 18.35 -2.97 -9.81
N ILE A 327 17.39 -2.28 -9.21
CA ILE A 327 17.40 -0.81 -9.19
C ILE A 327 18.40 -0.38 -8.12
N LYS A 328 19.46 0.29 -8.56
CA LYS A 328 20.53 0.78 -7.70
C LYS A 328 20.59 2.29 -7.85
N TYR A 329 20.25 3.01 -6.79
CA TYR A 329 20.31 4.47 -6.75
C TYR A 329 21.74 4.98 -6.48
N PHE A 330 22.67 4.53 -7.32
CA PHE A 330 24.11 4.79 -7.23
C PHE A 330 24.54 5.60 -8.45
N PRO A 331 25.55 6.48 -8.32
CA PRO A 331 26.14 7.12 -9.48
C PRO A 331 26.87 6.08 -10.36
N PRO A 332 27.08 6.35 -11.66
CA PRO A 332 27.96 5.55 -12.50
C PRO A 332 29.38 5.43 -11.91
N ARG A 333 30.08 4.33 -12.21
CA ARG A 333 31.42 4.05 -11.66
C ARG A 333 32.46 5.16 -11.86
N ASN A 334 32.32 5.93 -12.94
CA ASN A 334 33.27 6.98 -13.32
C ASN A 334 32.82 8.39 -12.86
N ALA A 335 31.68 8.49 -12.16
CA ALA A 335 31.18 9.77 -11.64
C ALA A 335 31.67 9.95 -10.19
N PHE A 336 32.67 10.82 -10.01
CA PHE A 336 33.25 11.13 -8.72
C PHE A 336 32.49 12.25 -8.01
N MET A 337 32.48 12.25 -6.67
CA MET A 337 31.91 13.30 -5.83
C MET A 337 30.41 13.56 -6.04
N ILE A 338 29.68 12.62 -6.65
CA ILE A 338 28.22 12.66 -6.78
C ILE A 338 27.59 11.97 -5.58
N GLU A 339 26.73 12.72 -4.88
CA GLU A 339 25.90 12.21 -3.80
C GLU A 339 24.60 11.66 -4.39
N ALA A 340 24.31 10.38 -4.13
CA ALA A 340 23.09 9.70 -4.53
C ALA A 340 22.49 9.00 -3.31
N LEU A 341 21.25 8.51 -3.40
CA LEU A 341 20.58 7.86 -2.28
C LEU A 341 21.30 6.57 -1.82
N LYS A 342 22.00 5.87 -2.70
CA LYS A 342 22.67 4.57 -2.43
C LYS A 342 21.72 3.47 -1.96
N SER A 343 20.43 3.63 -2.24
CA SER A 343 19.39 2.63 -1.97
C SER A 343 19.37 1.56 -3.06
N VAL A 344 18.89 0.37 -2.72
CA VAL A 344 18.81 -0.80 -3.61
C VAL A 344 17.43 -1.45 -3.51
N ILE A 345 16.81 -1.70 -4.66
CA ILE A 345 15.67 -2.60 -4.79
C ILE A 345 16.14 -3.86 -5.52
N ASP A 346 15.92 -5.01 -4.90
CA ASP A 346 16.33 -6.32 -5.39
C ASP A 346 15.20 -7.34 -5.22
N TYR A 347 15.43 -8.57 -5.62
CA TYR A 347 14.50 -9.69 -5.48
C TYR A 347 15.28 -10.94 -5.06
N THR A 348 14.66 -11.87 -4.34
CA THR A 348 15.31 -13.14 -3.96
C THR A 348 15.15 -14.20 -5.04
N VAL A 349 16.23 -14.89 -5.38
CA VAL A 349 16.21 -16.01 -6.35
C VAL A 349 15.72 -17.34 -5.76
N SER A 350 15.12 -17.34 -4.57
CA SER A 350 14.57 -18.55 -3.92
C SER A 350 13.67 -18.18 -2.74
N GLY A 351 12.66 -19.01 -2.46
CA GLY A 351 11.77 -18.87 -1.30
C GLY A 351 12.28 -19.43 0.03
N GLY A 352 13.51 -19.95 0.11
CA GLY A 352 14.03 -20.63 1.31
C GLY A 352 14.23 -19.71 2.53
N GLU A 353 14.17 -20.31 3.72
CA GLU A 353 14.14 -19.64 5.04
C GLU A 353 15.31 -18.70 5.31
N LEU A 354 16.55 -19.14 5.04
CA LEU A 354 17.76 -18.42 5.45
C LEU A 354 18.31 -17.45 4.40
N LYS A 355 17.53 -17.14 3.36
CA LYS A 355 18.01 -16.35 2.24
C LYS A 355 18.09 -14.88 2.64
N LYS A 356 19.29 -14.32 2.49
CA LYS A 356 19.63 -12.92 2.84
C LYS A 356 19.52 -12.59 4.35
N VAL A 357 19.45 -13.58 5.25
CA VAL A 357 19.38 -13.36 6.72
C VAL A 357 20.65 -12.70 7.29
N GLY A 358 21.79 -12.82 6.62
CA GLY A 358 23.02 -12.09 6.98
C GLY A 358 23.02 -10.60 6.58
N SER A 359 21.98 -10.15 5.87
CA SER A 359 21.82 -8.74 5.47
C SER A 359 21.08 -7.97 6.55
N LYS A 360 21.35 -6.67 6.66
CA LYS A 360 20.51 -5.74 7.41
C LYS A 360 19.43 -5.20 6.48
N PHE A 361 18.16 -5.43 6.82
CA PHE A 361 17.02 -4.91 6.06
C PHE A 361 16.42 -3.70 6.75
N ASN A 362 16.68 -2.52 6.19
CA ASN A 362 16.14 -1.23 6.63
C ASN A 362 15.13 -0.62 5.66
N GLY A 363 14.78 -1.34 4.58
CA GLY A 363 13.77 -0.93 3.61
C GLY A 363 12.49 -1.73 3.70
N PHE A 364 11.83 -1.89 2.56
CA PHE A 364 10.59 -2.63 2.44
C PHE A 364 10.84 -4.08 2.01
N ILE A 365 10.17 -5.03 2.65
CA ILE A 365 10.12 -6.43 2.20
C ILE A 365 8.69 -6.80 1.80
N SER A 366 8.50 -7.15 0.54
CA SER A 366 7.23 -7.73 0.08
C SER A 366 7.32 -9.25 0.17
N PHE A 367 6.59 -9.84 1.10
CA PHE A 367 6.37 -11.28 1.20
C PHE A 367 5.08 -11.63 0.45
N ASP A 368 5.18 -12.19 -0.74
CA ASP A 368 4.03 -12.48 -1.61
C ASP A 368 3.76 -13.98 -1.77
N GLU A 369 2.49 -14.38 -1.85
CA GLU A 369 2.05 -15.77 -2.07
C GLU A 369 2.63 -16.80 -1.07
N GLU A 370 2.96 -16.37 0.16
CA GLU A 370 3.57 -17.25 1.16
C GLU A 370 2.70 -18.45 1.55
N GLY A 371 1.39 -18.25 1.68
CA GLY A 371 0.41 -19.29 2.01
C GLY A 371 0.22 -20.33 0.90
N ASP A 372 0.81 -20.11 -0.28
CA ASP A 372 0.82 -21.02 -1.42
C ASP A 372 2.23 -21.57 -1.70
N SER A 373 3.16 -21.44 -0.74
CA SER A 373 4.52 -21.97 -0.86
C SER A 373 4.54 -23.49 -0.86
N ALA A 374 5.62 -24.08 -1.38
CA ALA A 374 5.82 -25.53 -1.31
C ALA A 374 5.82 -26.02 0.14
N ALA A 375 5.30 -27.23 0.38
CA ALA A 375 5.09 -27.77 1.73
C ALA A 375 6.38 -27.94 2.56
N ASN A 376 7.55 -27.91 1.92
CA ASN A 376 8.86 -27.97 2.57
C ASN A 376 9.42 -26.60 2.95
N ILE A 377 8.70 -25.50 2.69
CA ILE A 377 9.08 -24.15 3.08
C ILE A 377 8.34 -23.80 4.37
N ASP A 378 9.09 -23.54 5.43
CA ASP A 378 8.53 -23.01 6.68
C ASP A 378 8.52 -21.48 6.63
N VAL A 379 7.34 -20.91 6.34
CA VAL A 379 7.16 -19.46 6.23
C VAL A 379 7.28 -18.76 7.58
N LEU A 380 6.97 -19.44 8.68
CA LEU A 380 7.10 -18.87 10.02
C LEU A 380 8.58 -18.78 10.41
N ALA A 381 9.36 -19.85 10.18
CA ALA A 381 10.80 -19.83 10.41
C ALA A 381 11.50 -18.80 9.49
N ARG A 382 11.05 -18.66 8.25
CA ARG A 382 11.51 -17.61 7.33
C ARG A 382 11.22 -16.21 7.90
N TRP A 383 10.03 -15.99 8.44
CA TRP A 383 9.69 -14.72 9.06
C TRP A 383 10.57 -14.44 10.29
N ASP A 384 10.74 -15.40 11.20
CA ASP A 384 11.59 -15.24 12.38
C ASP A 384 13.03 -14.86 12.01
N ALA A 385 13.57 -15.46 10.95
CA ALA A 385 14.90 -15.12 10.46
C ALA A 385 14.98 -13.70 9.88
N ASN A 386 13.99 -13.28 9.09
CA ASN A 386 13.95 -11.93 8.49
C ASN A 386 13.59 -10.84 9.51
N LYS A 387 12.76 -11.14 10.50
CA LYS A 387 12.44 -10.25 11.63
C LYS A 387 13.70 -9.81 12.36
N ASN A 388 14.61 -10.76 12.61
CA ASN A 388 15.92 -10.46 13.20
C ASN A 388 16.78 -9.59 12.29
N ALA A 389 16.79 -9.84 10.99
CA ALA A 389 17.51 -9.03 10.00
C ALA A 389 16.93 -7.60 9.84
N MET A 390 15.67 -7.39 10.24
CA MET A 390 14.96 -6.10 10.23
C MET A 390 15.06 -5.33 11.56
N ALA A 391 15.82 -5.82 12.54
CA ALA A 391 15.93 -5.18 13.84
C ALA A 391 17.37 -5.07 14.37
N LEU A 392 17.55 -4.14 15.32
CA LEU A 392 18.72 -4.09 16.19
C LEU A 392 18.27 -4.24 17.64
N GLY A 393 19.18 -4.73 18.49
CA GLY A 393 18.94 -4.85 19.93
C GLY A 393 17.72 -5.71 20.24
N ASP A 394 17.61 -6.87 19.60
CA ASP A 394 16.53 -7.85 19.82
C ASP A 394 15.12 -7.26 19.67
N GLY A 395 14.91 -6.47 18.61
CA GLY A 395 13.60 -5.86 18.32
C GLY A 395 13.31 -4.55 19.02
N SER A 396 14.24 -4.01 19.82
CA SER A 396 14.10 -2.67 20.42
C SER A 396 14.19 -1.54 19.38
N ILE A 397 14.83 -1.78 18.24
CA ILE A 397 14.88 -0.85 17.11
C ILE A 397 14.47 -1.61 15.84
N ILE A 398 13.28 -1.32 15.33
CA ILE A 398 12.78 -1.82 14.05
C ILE A 398 13.27 -0.91 12.93
N LEU A 399 13.94 -1.48 11.93
CA LEU A 399 14.62 -0.74 10.87
C LEU A 399 13.78 -0.55 9.62
N GLY A 400 13.08 -1.60 9.18
CA GLY A 400 12.35 -1.64 7.91
C GLY A 400 10.85 -1.77 8.08
N TYR A 401 10.15 -2.09 6.99
CA TYR A 401 8.74 -2.50 7.02
C TYR A 401 8.49 -3.69 6.09
N CYS A 402 7.54 -4.55 6.41
CA CYS A 402 7.15 -5.66 5.53
C CYS A 402 5.64 -5.77 5.36
N SER A 403 5.25 -6.42 4.27
CA SER A 403 3.86 -6.84 4.05
C SER A 403 3.84 -8.30 3.63
N HIS A 404 3.11 -9.11 4.40
CA HIS A 404 2.87 -10.53 4.15
C HIS A 404 1.51 -10.69 3.49
N ILE A 405 1.50 -10.76 2.16
CA ILE A 405 0.29 -10.72 1.33
C ILE A 405 0.14 -12.06 0.63
N SER A 406 -0.92 -12.79 0.94
CA SER A 406 -1.11 -14.11 0.36
C SER A 406 -2.56 -14.49 0.12
N THR A 407 -2.78 -15.32 -0.90
CA THR A 407 -3.89 -16.26 -0.90
C THR A 407 -3.51 -17.52 -0.12
N VAL A 408 -4.51 -18.28 0.33
CA VAL A 408 -4.28 -19.58 0.97
C VAL A 408 -5.14 -20.60 0.22
N GLU A 409 -4.62 -21.11 -0.88
CA GLU A 409 -5.35 -22.02 -1.77
C GLU A 409 -5.32 -23.47 -1.24
N GLU A 410 -4.21 -23.90 -0.66
CA GLU A 410 -4.03 -25.23 -0.07
C GLU A 410 -3.52 -25.14 1.38
N ILE A 411 -4.11 -25.93 2.28
CA ILE A 411 -3.63 -26.03 3.66
C ILE A 411 -2.59 -27.15 3.71
N ASN A 412 -1.47 -26.91 3.05
CA ASN A 412 -0.25 -27.69 3.25
C ASN A 412 0.51 -27.11 4.47
N SER A 413 1.72 -27.61 4.77
CA SER A 413 2.50 -27.13 5.92
C SER A 413 2.80 -25.62 5.86
N SER A 414 3.04 -25.05 4.68
CA SER A 414 3.33 -23.62 4.52
C SER A 414 2.08 -22.76 4.69
N GLY A 415 0.94 -23.20 4.11
CA GLY A 415 -0.36 -22.56 4.30
C GLY A 415 -0.77 -22.56 5.77
N LYS A 416 -0.56 -23.67 6.49
CA LYS A 416 -0.78 -23.74 7.93
C LYS A 416 0.12 -22.77 8.71
N ALA A 417 1.42 -22.76 8.42
CA ALA A 417 2.36 -21.84 9.07
C ALA A 417 2.01 -20.35 8.82
N TYR A 418 1.52 -20.01 7.62
CA TYR A 418 1.01 -18.67 7.33
C TYR A 418 -0.24 -18.32 8.17
N LEU A 419 -1.17 -19.26 8.35
CA LEU A 419 -2.34 -19.07 9.21
C LEU A 419 -1.98 -18.99 10.69
N ASP A 420 -1.00 -19.77 11.14
CA ASP A 420 -0.47 -19.68 12.50
C ASP A 420 0.16 -18.29 12.73
N MET A 421 0.96 -17.81 11.77
CA MET A 421 1.52 -16.44 11.78
C MET A 421 0.42 -15.37 11.81
N LEU A 422 -0.67 -15.57 11.06
CA LEU A 422 -1.84 -14.68 11.08
C LEU A 422 -2.53 -14.63 12.45
N GLY A 423 -2.60 -15.76 13.16
CA GLY A 423 -3.09 -15.83 14.54
C GLY A 423 -2.18 -15.11 15.53
N LEU A 424 -0.85 -15.25 15.37
CA LEU A 424 0.16 -14.57 16.19
C LEU A 424 0.24 -13.04 15.96
N SER A 425 -0.51 -12.53 14.99
CA SER A 425 -0.52 -11.14 14.55
C SER A 425 -1.78 -10.37 14.97
N ASP A 426 -2.59 -10.91 15.90
CA ASP A 426 -3.80 -10.24 16.36
C ASP A 426 -3.48 -8.90 17.05
N PHE A 427 -4.07 -7.82 16.55
CA PHE A 427 -3.81 -6.47 17.03
C PHE A 427 -4.02 -6.29 18.54
N TYR A 428 -4.98 -7.01 19.12
CA TYR A 428 -5.36 -6.91 20.53
C TYR A 428 -4.54 -7.81 21.45
N GLN A 429 -3.76 -8.74 20.90
CA GLN A 429 -2.91 -9.64 21.69
C GLN A 429 -1.44 -9.20 21.59
N ARG A 430 -0.91 -8.64 22.68
CA ARG A 430 0.45 -8.08 22.69
C ARG A 430 1.24 -8.46 23.94
N GLY A 431 2.55 -8.61 23.77
CA GLY A 431 3.48 -8.84 24.88
C GLY A 431 3.86 -7.57 25.64
N ASP A 432 4.70 -7.70 26.66
CA ASP A 432 5.15 -6.57 27.49
C ASP A 432 6.05 -5.57 26.75
N ASN A 433 6.73 -6.04 25.71
CA ASN A 433 7.43 -5.20 24.73
C ASN A 433 6.48 -4.36 23.86
N GLY A 434 5.16 -4.57 23.98
CA GLY A 434 4.13 -3.85 23.27
C GLY A 434 3.83 -4.37 21.87
N GLN A 435 4.51 -5.42 21.40
CA GLN A 435 4.37 -5.99 20.06
C GLN A 435 3.40 -7.17 20.06
N THR A 436 2.80 -7.48 18.91
CA THR A 436 2.18 -8.80 18.69
C THR A 436 3.27 -9.88 18.70
N THR A 437 2.90 -11.14 18.91
CA THR A 437 3.89 -12.23 18.98
C THR A 437 4.71 -12.33 17.70
N SER A 438 4.06 -12.23 16.53
CA SER A 438 4.75 -12.17 15.24
C SER A 438 5.50 -10.84 15.03
N GLY A 439 5.04 -9.74 15.64
CA GLY A 439 5.48 -8.38 15.34
C GLY A 439 4.75 -7.74 14.15
N LEU A 440 3.75 -8.43 13.58
CA LEU A 440 2.92 -7.97 12.46
C LEU A 440 1.52 -7.56 12.95
N GLY A 441 0.87 -6.65 12.22
CA GLY A 441 -0.55 -6.33 12.40
C GLY A 441 -1.43 -7.05 11.39
N ALA A 442 -2.37 -7.87 11.86
CA ALA A 442 -3.30 -8.59 10.99
C ALA A 442 -4.43 -7.70 10.45
N MET A 443 -4.65 -7.73 9.13
CA MET A 443 -5.82 -7.15 8.48
C MET A 443 -6.49 -8.11 7.50
N MET A 444 -7.81 -8.14 7.50
CA MET A 444 -8.61 -8.92 6.57
C MET A 444 -9.78 -8.08 6.05
N PHE A 445 -9.97 -8.13 4.74
CA PHE A 445 -11.13 -7.57 4.05
C PHE A 445 -11.88 -8.71 3.37
N PRO A 446 -13.20 -8.85 3.60
CA PRO A 446 -13.99 -9.85 2.88
C PRO A 446 -13.89 -9.64 1.37
N ALA A 447 -13.92 -10.72 0.61
CA ALA A 447 -13.72 -10.67 -0.83
C ALA A 447 -14.74 -9.82 -1.60
N TYR A 448 -15.92 -9.56 -1.05
CA TYR A 448 -16.92 -8.68 -1.66
C TYR A 448 -16.57 -7.19 -1.51
N ASP A 449 -15.65 -6.84 -0.61
CA ASP A 449 -15.16 -5.49 -0.40
C ASP A 449 -14.00 -5.17 -1.37
N GLY A 450 -14.20 -4.19 -2.25
CA GLY A 450 -13.28 -3.87 -3.33
C GLY A 450 -13.36 -4.83 -4.52
N GLN A 451 -14.47 -5.56 -4.66
CA GLN A 451 -14.72 -6.49 -5.76
C GLN A 451 -14.78 -5.74 -7.11
N GLU A 452 -13.99 -6.22 -8.07
CA GLU A 452 -13.98 -5.67 -9.43
C GLU A 452 -15.37 -5.75 -10.08
N GLY A 453 -15.80 -4.67 -10.76
CA GLY A 453 -17.15 -4.51 -11.31
C GLY A 453 -18.19 -3.96 -10.32
N PHE A 454 -17.87 -3.91 -9.03
CA PHE A 454 -18.76 -3.47 -7.94
C PHE A 454 -18.17 -2.27 -7.17
N ILE A 455 -17.37 -1.44 -7.84
CA ILE A 455 -16.85 -0.19 -7.29
C ILE A 455 -17.76 0.96 -7.73
N GLY A 456 -18.22 1.77 -6.79
CA GLY A 456 -19.07 2.92 -7.04
C GLY A 456 -18.32 4.09 -7.70
N PRO A 457 -19.02 5.21 -7.97
CA PRO A 457 -18.44 6.40 -8.59
C PRO A 457 -17.40 7.11 -7.72
N PHE A 458 -17.43 6.94 -6.40
CA PHE A 458 -16.56 7.61 -5.44
C PHE A 458 -15.47 6.66 -4.88
N GLY A 459 -15.27 5.51 -5.53
CA GLY A 459 -14.31 4.48 -5.10
C GLY A 459 -14.81 3.57 -3.98
N GLU A 460 -16.04 3.76 -3.52
CA GLU A 460 -16.68 2.94 -2.49
C GLU A 460 -17.06 1.55 -3.02
N SER A 461 -17.08 0.55 -2.15
CA SER A 461 -17.58 -0.79 -2.50
C SER A 461 -19.12 -0.80 -2.51
N VAL A 462 -19.73 -1.17 -3.64
CA VAL A 462 -21.17 -1.42 -3.74
C VAL A 462 -21.46 -2.83 -3.24
N MET A 463 -21.48 -2.99 -1.92
CA MET A 463 -21.61 -4.31 -1.27
C MET A 463 -23.05 -4.84 -1.31
N ASP A 464 -24.01 -3.94 -1.10
CA ASP A 464 -25.44 -4.21 -1.07
C ASP A 464 -26.14 -3.67 -2.34
N ALA A 465 -27.46 -3.71 -2.38
CA ALA A 465 -28.23 -3.26 -3.55
C ALA A 465 -27.84 -1.83 -3.96
N PRO A 466 -27.53 -1.59 -5.25
CA PRO A 466 -27.05 -0.30 -5.69
C PRO A 466 -28.13 0.78 -5.60
N THR A 467 -27.73 2.00 -5.23
CA THR A 467 -28.63 3.15 -5.23
C THR A 467 -28.89 3.67 -6.65
N GLU A 468 -30.01 4.37 -6.85
CA GLU A 468 -30.32 5.02 -8.13
C GLU A 468 -29.21 5.99 -8.57
N ARG A 469 -28.61 6.73 -7.63
CA ARG A 469 -27.49 7.63 -7.91
C ARG A 469 -26.26 6.88 -8.40
N GLN A 470 -25.89 5.77 -7.75
CA GLN A 470 -24.77 4.93 -8.21
C GLN A 470 -25.00 4.39 -9.61
N MET A 471 -26.22 3.91 -9.90
CA MET A 471 -26.58 3.40 -11.23
C MET A 471 -26.52 4.49 -12.31
N LYS A 472 -27.04 5.69 -12.00
CA LYS A 472 -26.99 6.84 -12.90
C LYS A 472 -25.55 7.28 -13.20
N LEU A 473 -24.68 7.29 -12.20
CA LEU A 473 -23.28 7.75 -12.34
C LEU A 473 -22.36 6.70 -12.97
N ARG A 474 -22.66 5.40 -12.83
CA ARG A 474 -21.91 4.31 -13.50
C ARG A 474 -22.83 3.33 -14.23
N PRO A 475 -23.54 3.76 -15.30
CA PRO A 475 -24.55 2.94 -15.98
C PRO A 475 -24.01 1.66 -16.63
N LYS A 476 -22.69 1.58 -16.85
CA LYS A 476 -22.01 0.42 -17.44
C LYS A 476 -21.32 -0.47 -16.42
N ALA A 477 -21.35 -0.12 -15.13
CA ALA A 477 -20.75 -0.95 -14.09
C ALA A 477 -21.56 -2.23 -13.88
N GLN A 478 -20.89 -3.31 -13.46
CA GLN A 478 -21.51 -4.62 -13.34
C GLN A 478 -22.62 -4.64 -12.28
N PHE A 479 -22.46 -3.92 -11.17
CA PHE A 479 -23.51 -3.75 -10.17
C PHE A 479 -24.79 -3.12 -10.76
N THR A 480 -24.65 -2.22 -11.75
CA THR A 480 -25.81 -1.56 -12.39
C THR A 480 -26.49 -2.49 -13.37
N ILE A 481 -25.71 -3.19 -14.19
CA ILE A 481 -26.23 -4.14 -15.18
C ILE A 481 -26.97 -5.29 -14.49
N LEU A 482 -26.45 -5.78 -13.37
CA LEU A 482 -27.05 -6.87 -12.61
C LEU A 482 -28.12 -6.41 -11.61
N GLY A 483 -28.16 -5.13 -11.25
CA GLY A 483 -29.07 -4.59 -10.23
C GLY A 483 -28.83 -5.16 -8.83
N GLN A 484 -27.61 -5.60 -8.52
CA GLN A 484 -27.25 -6.22 -7.24
C GLN A 484 -25.86 -5.80 -6.74
N GLY A 485 -25.64 -5.93 -5.44
CA GLY A 485 -24.35 -5.68 -4.79
C GLY A 485 -23.37 -6.85 -4.85
N ALA A 486 -22.11 -6.58 -4.53
CA ALA A 486 -21.03 -7.58 -4.56
C ALA A 486 -21.29 -8.77 -3.64
N ARG A 487 -21.91 -8.54 -2.47
CA ARG A 487 -22.22 -9.59 -1.49
C ARG A 487 -23.22 -10.58 -2.07
N GLN A 488 -24.30 -10.08 -2.67
CA GLN A 488 -25.30 -10.93 -3.32
C GLN A 488 -24.69 -11.70 -4.49
N TYR A 489 -23.91 -11.02 -5.35
CA TYR A 489 -23.25 -11.65 -6.49
C TYR A 489 -22.33 -12.82 -6.11
N GLN A 490 -21.53 -12.65 -5.04
CA GLN A 490 -20.68 -13.73 -4.55
C GLN A 490 -21.49 -14.82 -3.82
N GLN A 491 -22.56 -14.46 -3.11
CA GLN A 491 -23.45 -15.43 -2.47
C GLN A 491 -24.13 -16.34 -3.49
N GLU A 492 -24.63 -15.79 -4.60
CA GLU A 492 -25.26 -16.56 -5.68
C GLU A 492 -24.28 -17.59 -6.27
N LYS A 493 -23.01 -17.22 -6.45
CA LYS A 493 -21.95 -18.16 -6.86
C LYS A 493 -21.72 -19.28 -5.85
N ARG A 494 -21.69 -18.96 -4.55
CA ARG A 494 -21.54 -19.95 -3.47
C ARG A 494 -22.74 -20.91 -3.47
N ASP A 495 -23.96 -20.36 -3.54
CA ASP A 495 -25.21 -21.11 -3.52
C ASP A 495 -25.36 -22.03 -4.74
N ASP A 496 -24.85 -21.63 -5.91
CA ASP A 496 -24.85 -22.44 -7.13
C ASP A 496 -24.06 -23.74 -7.00
N PHE A 497 -22.92 -23.72 -6.30
CA PHE A 497 -22.16 -24.94 -6.01
C PHE A 497 -22.89 -25.84 -5.00
N ILE A 498 -23.39 -25.25 -3.91
CA ILE A 498 -24.13 -25.97 -2.86
C ILE A 498 -25.38 -26.64 -3.43
N LYS A 499 -26.12 -25.94 -4.29
CA LYS A 499 -27.34 -26.46 -4.94
C LYS A 499 -27.06 -27.69 -5.81
N LYS A 500 -25.91 -27.74 -6.49
CA LYS A 500 -25.49 -28.91 -7.28
C LYS A 500 -25.12 -30.07 -6.36
N GLY A 501 -24.43 -29.81 -5.25
CA GLY A 501 -24.16 -30.78 -4.19
C GLY A 501 -23.29 -31.98 -4.59
N THR A 502 -22.80 -32.06 -5.83
CA THR A 502 -21.93 -33.14 -6.29
C THR A 502 -20.54 -33.02 -5.65
N PRO A 503 -19.76 -34.12 -5.52
CA PRO A 503 -18.40 -34.05 -5.00
C PRO A 503 -17.52 -33.02 -5.73
N ALA A 504 -17.63 -32.94 -7.06
CA ALA A 504 -16.90 -31.95 -7.87
C ALA A 504 -17.38 -30.50 -7.62
N ALA A 505 -18.68 -30.29 -7.44
CA ALA A 505 -19.22 -28.97 -7.09
C ALA A 505 -18.75 -28.53 -5.69
N MET A 506 -18.74 -29.44 -4.71
CA MET A 506 -18.25 -29.13 -3.36
C MET A 506 -16.73 -28.89 -3.32
N GLN A 507 -15.95 -29.61 -4.14
CA GLN A 507 -14.53 -29.28 -4.33
C GLN A 507 -14.35 -27.87 -4.89
N SER A 508 -15.18 -27.47 -5.86
CA SER A 508 -15.12 -26.13 -6.47
C SER A 508 -15.57 -25.03 -5.50
N TYR A 509 -16.57 -25.31 -4.66
CA TYR A 509 -17.02 -24.43 -3.57
C TYR A 509 -15.90 -24.15 -2.56
N ARG A 510 -15.20 -25.20 -2.08
CA ARG A 510 -14.06 -25.03 -1.16
C ARG A 510 -12.95 -24.19 -1.80
N ALA A 511 -12.59 -24.49 -3.05
CA ALA A 511 -11.59 -23.71 -3.78
C ALA A 511 -12.02 -22.25 -4.00
N TYR A 512 -13.31 -22.01 -4.23
CA TYR A 512 -13.86 -20.66 -4.38
C TYR A 512 -13.78 -19.87 -3.07
N ILE A 513 -14.20 -20.45 -1.94
CA ILE A 513 -14.17 -19.78 -0.64
C ILE A 513 -12.75 -19.38 -0.25
N LYS A 514 -11.76 -20.25 -0.46
CA LYS A 514 -10.35 -19.94 -0.18
C LYS A 514 -9.82 -18.77 -1.01
N LYS A 515 -10.28 -18.64 -2.26
CA LYS A 515 -9.88 -17.55 -3.17
C LYS A 515 -10.64 -16.25 -2.91
N TYR A 516 -11.84 -16.37 -2.36
CA TYR A 516 -12.76 -15.26 -2.09
C TYR A 516 -13.37 -15.40 -0.69
N PRO A 517 -12.52 -15.35 0.36
CA PRO A 517 -12.97 -15.56 1.73
C PRO A 517 -13.74 -14.33 2.22
N TRP A 518 -14.78 -14.56 3.01
CA TRP A 518 -15.56 -13.52 3.65
C TRP A 518 -15.14 -13.28 5.10
N ARG A 519 -14.47 -14.25 5.71
CA ARG A 519 -14.06 -14.20 7.12
C ARG A 519 -12.80 -15.01 7.36
N SER A 520 -12.06 -14.70 8.43
CA SER A 520 -10.77 -15.34 8.71
C SER A 520 -10.86 -16.86 8.84
N ASN A 521 -11.92 -17.41 9.44
CA ASN A 521 -12.04 -18.86 9.62
C ASN A 521 -12.25 -19.62 8.29
N GLU A 522 -12.76 -18.96 7.24
CA GLU A 522 -12.91 -19.57 5.92
C GLU A 522 -11.56 -19.93 5.27
N LEU A 523 -10.47 -19.31 5.71
CA LEU A 523 -9.10 -19.63 5.25
C LEU A 523 -8.63 -21.01 5.72
N SER A 524 -9.20 -21.51 6.83
CA SER A 524 -8.82 -22.78 7.45
C SER A 524 -9.62 -24.00 6.95
N ILE A 525 -10.46 -23.82 5.92
CA ILE A 525 -11.25 -24.92 5.36
C ILE A 525 -10.33 -25.94 4.68
N GLY A 526 -10.27 -27.17 5.20
CA GLY A 526 -9.42 -28.25 4.67
C GLY A 526 -9.97 -28.90 3.39
N THR A 527 -9.36 -30.02 2.99
CA THR A 527 -9.92 -30.93 2.00
C THR A 527 -10.98 -31.84 2.64
N SER A 528 -11.83 -32.48 1.83
CA SER A 528 -12.92 -33.34 2.33
C SER A 528 -12.39 -34.38 3.32
N GLY A 529 -12.87 -34.36 4.57
CA GLY A 529 -12.44 -35.28 5.63
C GLY A 529 -11.46 -34.69 6.66
N ASP A 530 -10.94 -33.49 6.44
CA ASP A 530 -10.18 -32.75 7.46
C ASP A 530 -11.13 -32.21 8.54
N LEU A 531 -10.76 -32.44 9.81
CA LEU A 531 -11.47 -32.05 11.02
C LEU A 531 -11.55 -30.51 11.18
N GLY A 532 -12.34 -29.85 10.35
CA GLY A 532 -12.82 -28.49 10.56
C GLY A 532 -14.28 -28.49 10.99
N PHE A 533 -14.74 -27.38 11.59
CA PHE A 533 -16.18 -27.11 11.77
C PHE A 533 -16.91 -27.39 10.44
N ASP A 534 -18.06 -28.07 10.48
CA ASP A 534 -18.81 -28.41 9.26
C ASP A 534 -19.53 -27.17 8.70
N TYR A 535 -18.73 -26.23 8.17
CA TYR A 535 -19.20 -25.02 7.52
C TYR A 535 -20.07 -25.36 6.30
N GLU A 536 -19.89 -26.52 5.67
CA GLU A 536 -20.78 -26.97 4.59
C GLU A 536 -22.18 -27.26 5.10
N LEU A 537 -22.31 -27.89 6.27
CA LEU A 537 -23.58 -28.08 6.94
C LEU A 537 -24.18 -26.73 7.36
N LEU A 538 -23.41 -25.83 7.97
CA LEU A 538 -23.90 -24.50 8.37
C LEU A 538 -24.36 -23.68 7.16
N ASP A 539 -23.56 -23.62 6.09
CA ASP A 539 -23.92 -22.91 4.87
C ASP A 539 -25.12 -23.54 4.18
N ARG A 540 -25.21 -24.89 4.14
CA ARG A 540 -26.41 -25.58 3.64
C ARG A 540 -27.66 -25.19 4.44
N ARG A 541 -27.57 -25.16 5.77
CA ARG A 541 -28.66 -24.70 6.65
C ARG A 541 -29.01 -23.23 6.44
N LEU A 542 -28.01 -22.36 6.26
CA LEU A 542 -28.23 -20.95 5.96
C LEU A 542 -28.90 -20.76 4.60
N THR A 543 -28.50 -21.52 3.58
CA THR A 543 -29.15 -21.53 2.26
C THR A 543 -30.60 -22.03 2.36
N GLU A 544 -30.87 -23.08 3.15
CA GLU A 544 -32.25 -23.53 3.45
C GLU A 544 -33.08 -22.44 4.12
N LEU A 545 -32.54 -21.78 5.15
CA LEU A 545 -33.21 -20.67 5.86
C LEU A 545 -33.49 -19.47 4.94
N ARG A 546 -32.57 -19.12 4.04
CA ARG A 546 -32.77 -18.05 3.05
C ARG A 546 -33.91 -18.40 2.08
N LYS A 547 -33.98 -19.65 1.63
CA LYS A 547 -35.11 -20.13 0.82
C LYS A 547 -36.42 -20.00 1.59
N MET A 548 -36.47 -20.45 2.84
CA MET A 548 -37.68 -20.33 3.69
C MET A 548 -38.12 -18.86 3.84
N LYS A 549 -37.20 -17.94 4.14
CA LYS A 549 -37.50 -16.50 4.22
C LYS A 549 -37.97 -15.89 2.89
N SER A 550 -37.57 -16.46 1.75
CA SER A 550 -38.07 -16.03 0.44
C SER A 550 -39.51 -16.50 0.17
N PHE A 551 -39.94 -17.63 0.78
CA PHE A 551 -41.32 -18.09 0.72
C PHE A 551 -42.24 -17.27 1.64
N ASP A 552 -41.76 -16.80 2.79
CA ASP A 552 -42.52 -15.90 3.68
C ASP A 552 -42.76 -14.49 3.11
N ARG A 553 -42.16 -14.16 1.96
CA ARG A 553 -42.33 -12.88 1.24
C ARG A 553 -43.29 -12.98 0.04
N LEU A 554 -43.92 -14.12 -0.19
CA LEU A 554 -45.02 -14.25 -1.15
C LEU A 554 -46.33 -13.91 -0.45
N PRO A 555 -47.20 -13.07 -1.05
CA PRO A 555 -48.47 -12.64 -0.46
C PRO A 555 -49.46 -13.78 -0.22
#